data_AF-A0A1A0FJU7-F1
#
_entry.id   AF-A0A1A0FJU7-F1
#
_cell.length_a   1.000
_cell.length_b   1.000
_cell.length_c   1.000
_cell.angle_alpha   90.00
_cell.angle_beta   90.00
_cell.angle_gamma   90.00
#
_symmetry.space_group_name_H-M   'P 1'
#
loop_
_entity.id
_entity.type
_entity.pdbx_description
1 polymer ?
#
loop_
_entity_poly.entity_id
_entity_poly.type
_entity_poly.pdbx_seq_one_letter_code
_entity_poly.pdbx_strand_id
1 'polypeptide(L)'
;MQELILSLISRFFSRQRNLDYLYDALEEYTNDKRSLAKQLRLEAAFFKAFKKKASAKFIERLAQSEWGPLEALSVFGRTSVAARCDFDTHQLRLASRCFAFGSGSRSVAISLVSFIFLVLGMAITFAGFVLMYWAVSQVYLAGGYEILKEGIEKGIDVFAVGSAGIAATVFGAFLTYTGWDLANALESEVKVLKLYEELNPGS
;
A
#
# COMPACT_ATOMS: atom_id res chain seq x y z
N MET A 1 -2.00 -22.25 -18.41
CA MET A 1 -3.06 -21.82 -17.45
C MET A 1 -2.46 -21.36 -16.12
N GLN A 2 -1.60 -22.15 -15.48
CA GLN A 2 -0.83 -21.76 -14.29
C GLN A 2 0.03 -20.50 -14.52
N GLU A 3 0.61 -20.35 -15.72
CA GLU A 3 1.41 -19.17 -16.08
C GLU A 3 0.62 -17.85 -16.12
N LEU A 4 -0.61 -17.93 -16.63
CA LEU A 4 -1.53 -16.79 -16.67
C LEU A 4 -1.91 -16.37 -15.26
N ILE A 5 -2.27 -17.30 -14.38
CA ILE A 5 -2.64 -17.03 -12.98
C ILE A 5 -1.50 -16.33 -12.23
N LEU A 6 -0.28 -16.85 -12.33
CA LEU A 6 0.87 -16.30 -11.63
C LEU A 6 1.34 -14.98 -12.23
N SER A 7 1.20 -14.78 -13.55
CA SER A 7 1.39 -13.47 -14.17
C SER A 7 0.33 -12.45 -13.73
N LEU A 8 -0.94 -12.86 -13.59
CA LEU A 8 -2.05 -12.04 -13.09
C LEU A 8 -1.81 -11.59 -11.65
N ILE A 9 -1.42 -12.52 -10.77
CA ILE A 9 -1.09 -12.19 -9.38
C ILE A 9 0.17 -11.31 -9.35
N SER A 10 1.15 -11.51 -10.24
CA SER A 10 2.33 -10.63 -10.35
C SER A 10 2.03 -9.21 -10.81
N ARG A 11 0.96 -9.00 -11.60
CA ARG A 11 0.52 -7.66 -12.02
C ARG A 11 -0.18 -6.90 -10.88
N PHE A 12 -0.81 -7.60 -9.93
CA PHE A 12 -1.42 -7.02 -8.74
C PHE A 12 -0.42 -6.44 -7.74
N PHE A 13 0.72 -7.10 -7.58
CA PHE A 13 1.75 -6.73 -6.62
C PHE A 13 2.92 -6.18 -7.43
N SER A 14 3.18 -4.88 -7.38
CA SER A 14 4.13 -4.11 -8.23
C SER A 14 5.60 -4.57 -8.21
N ARG A 15 5.92 -5.78 -7.74
CA ARG A 15 7.25 -6.36 -7.65
C ARG A 15 7.26 -7.78 -8.19
N GLN A 16 7.73 -7.93 -9.42
CA GLN A 16 8.24 -9.19 -9.97
C GLN A 16 9.54 -9.58 -9.27
N ARG A 17 9.49 -10.20 -8.10
CA ARG A 17 10.66 -10.92 -7.58
C ARG A 17 10.32 -12.39 -7.44
N ASN A 18 10.91 -13.20 -8.32
CA ASN A 18 10.99 -14.66 -8.26
C ASN A 18 9.67 -15.41 -8.53
N LEU A 19 9.02 -15.15 -9.67
CA LEU A 19 7.93 -16.01 -10.13
C LEU A 19 8.41 -17.42 -10.47
N ASP A 20 9.57 -17.56 -11.11
CA ASP A 20 10.19 -18.85 -11.44
C ASP A 20 10.33 -19.74 -10.19
N TYR A 21 10.83 -19.15 -9.10
CA TYR A 21 10.95 -19.82 -7.80
C TYR A 21 9.60 -20.25 -7.19
N LEU A 22 8.52 -19.53 -7.51
CA LEU A 22 7.18 -19.90 -7.07
C LEU A 22 6.59 -21.04 -7.94
N TYR A 23 6.88 -21.08 -9.24
CA TYR A 23 6.55 -22.24 -10.08
C TYR A 23 7.29 -23.48 -9.61
N ASP A 24 8.61 -23.39 -9.40
CA ASP A 24 9.42 -24.51 -8.93
C ASP A 24 8.90 -25.05 -7.60
N ALA A 25 8.56 -24.15 -6.67
CA ALA A 25 8.01 -24.53 -5.36
C ALA A 25 6.59 -25.14 -5.46
N LEU A 26 5.78 -24.69 -6.41
CA LEU A 26 4.45 -25.24 -6.67
C LEU A 26 4.57 -26.64 -7.27
N GLU A 27 5.46 -26.83 -8.24
CA GLU A 27 5.73 -28.11 -8.88
C GLU A 27 6.25 -29.14 -7.87
N GLU A 28 7.27 -28.75 -7.08
CA GLU A 28 7.81 -29.57 -5.99
C GLU A 28 6.71 -30.01 -5.00
N TYR A 29 5.82 -29.09 -4.61
CA TYR A 29 4.70 -29.39 -3.71
C TYR A 29 3.65 -30.31 -4.36
N THR A 30 3.29 -30.09 -5.62
CA THR A 30 2.33 -30.94 -6.33
C THR A 30 2.82 -32.37 -6.49
N ASN A 31 4.12 -32.55 -6.67
CA ASN A 31 4.77 -33.86 -6.75
C ASN A 31 4.79 -34.61 -5.40
N ASP A 32 4.72 -33.90 -4.27
CA ASP A 32 4.77 -34.49 -2.94
C ASP A 32 4.09 -33.62 -1.88
N LYS A 33 2.77 -33.79 -1.80
CA LYS A 33 1.88 -32.99 -0.95
C LYS A 33 2.00 -33.29 0.54
N ARG A 34 2.67 -34.39 0.91
CA ARG A 34 2.80 -34.85 2.31
C ARG A 34 4.03 -34.24 2.99
N SER A 35 4.96 -33.69 2.23
CA SER A 35 6.17 -33.07 2.76
C SER A 35 5.87 -31.67 3.32
N LEU A 36 6.02 -31.54 4.64
CA LEU A 36 5.86 -30.27 5.35
C LEU A 36 6.90 -29.23 4.91
N ALA A 37 8.11 -29.66 4.55
CA ALA A 37 9.15 -28.78 4.03
C ALA A 37 8.77 -28.14 2.68
N LYS A 38 8.18 -28.94 1.77
CA LYS A 38 7.69 -28.45 0.47
C LYS A 38 6.48 -27.54 0.63
N GLN A 39 5.61 -27.84 1.59
CA GLN A 39 4.50 -26.97 1.98
C GLN A 39 5.00 -25.59 2.40
N LEU A 40 5.91 -25.54 3.38
CA LEU A 40 6.48 -24.29 3.88
C LEU A 40 7.25 -23.53 2.79
N ARG A 41 7.93 -24.24 1.89
CA ARG A 41 8.65 -23.64 0.77
C ARG A 41 7.71 -22.96 -0.22
N LEU A 42 6.58 -23.56 -0.55
CA LEU A 42 5.54 -22.95 -1.39
C LEU A 42 4.93 -21.72 -0.73
N GLU A 43 4.59 -21.80 0.56
CA GLU A 43 4.06 -20.66 1.32
C GLU A 43 5.07 -19.50 1.42
N ALA A 44 6.35 -19.82 1.62
CA ALA A 44 7.43 -18.83 1.66
C ALA A 44 7.70 -18.21 0.27
N ALA A 45 7.67 -19.01 -0.79
CA ALA A 45 7.79 -18.53 -2.17
C ALA A 45 6.63 -17.59 -2.51
N PHE A 46 5.41 -17.94 -2.12
CA PHE A 46 4.22 -17.13 -2.30
C PHE A 46 4.29 -15.82 -1.51
N PHE A 47 4.70 -15.88 -0.25
CA PHE A 47 4.92 -14.68 0.57
C PHE A 47 6.06 -13.82 0.00
N LYS A 48 7.11 -14.42 -0.58
CA LYS A 48 8.21 -13.68 -1.19
C LYS A 48 7.74 -12.94 -2.45
N ALA A 49 6.93 -13.59 -3.28
CA ALA A 49 6.37 -13.03 -4.51
C ALA A 49 5.30 -11.95 -4.24
N PHE A 50 4.41 -12.17 -3.27
CA PHE A 50 3.19 -11.36 -3.12
C PHE A 50 3.05 -10.65 -1.76
N LYS A 51 3.97 -10.88 -0.82
CA LYS A 51 3.94 -10.35 0.55
C LYS A 51 2.65 -10.62 1.32
N LYS A 52 1.89 -11.63 0.89
CA LYS A 52 0.67 -12.11 1.53
C LYS A 52 0.85 -13.54 1.99
N LYS A 53 0.31 -13.85 3.16
CA LYS A 53 0.28 -15.20 3.70
C LYS A 53 -0.87 -15.96 3.04
N ALA A 54 -0.59 -17.14 2.52
CA ALA A 54 -1.57 -18.06 1.97
C ALA A 54 -1.09 -19.48 2.25
N SER A 55 -2.01 -20.42 2.49
CA SER A 55 -1.64 -21.82 2.70
C SER A 55 -1.32 -22.50 1.38
N ALA A 56 -0.39 -23.46 1.39
CA ALA A 56 -0.01 -24.23 0.20
C ALA A 56 -1.22 -24.89 -0.49
N LYS A 57 -2.17 -25.43 0.29
CA LYS A 57 -3.41 -26.03 -0.22
C LYS A 57 -4.29 -25.02 -0.95
N PHE A 58 -4.35 -23.78 -0.45
CA PHE A 58 -5.09 -22.71 -1.10
C PHE A 58 -4.39 -22.27 -2.38
N ILE A 59 -3.06 -22.12 -2.36
CA ILE A 59 -2.25 -21.76 -3.54
C ILE A 59 -2.39 -22.82 -4.63
N GLU A 60 -2.32 -24.10 -4.28
CA GLU A 60 -2.52 -25.21 -5.21
C GLU A 60 -3.93 -25.19 -5.81
N ARG A 61 -4.97 -25.06 -4.98
CA ARG A 61 -6.36 -24.97 -5.44
C ARG A 61 -6.55 -23.82 -6.42
N LEU A 62 -5.93 -22.67 -6.11
CA LEU A 62 -5.94 -21.49 -6.97
C LEU A 62 -5.25 -21.74 -8.31
N ALA A 63 -4.16 -22.51 -8.33
CA ALA A 63 -3.40 -22.81 -9.54
C ALA A 63 -4.05 -23.88 -10.43
N GLN A 64 -4.87 -24.77 -9.84
CA GLN A 64 -5.54 -25.87 -10.55
C GLN A 64 -6.98 -25.54 -10.97
N SER A 65 -7.59 -24.51 -10.37
CA SER A 65 -8.93 -24.05 -10.73
C SER A 65 -8.89 -23.25 -12.03
N GLU A 66 -9.78 -23.56 -12.98
CA GLU A 66 -10.02 -22.68 -14.16
C GLU A 66 -10.52 -21.29 -13.72
N TRP A 67 -11.15 -21.22 -12.54
CA TRP A 67 -11.56 -20.01 -11.82
C TRP A 67 -10.45 -19.38 -10.97
N GLY A 68 -9.27 -19.99 -10.94
CA GLY A 68 -8.10 -19.58 -10.17
C GLY A 68 -7.75 -18.10 -10.24
N PRO A 69 -7.70 -17.46 -11.43
CA PRO A 69 -7.41 -16.03 -11.54
C PRO A 69 -8.48 -15.16 -10.89
N LEU A 70 -9.76 -15.55 -10.98
CA LEU A 70 -10.91 -14.83 -10.44
C LEU A 70 -11.01 -14.99 -8.92
N GLU A 71 -10.74 -16.20 -8.43
CA GLU A 71 -10.65 -16.51 -7.00
C GLU A 71 -9.46 -15.76 -6.36
N ALA A 72 -8.32 -15.68 -7.06
CA ALA A 72 -7.17 -14.87 -6.67
C ALA A 72 -7.53 -13.38 -6.55
N LEU A 73 -8.25 -12.86 -7.55
CA LEU A 73 -8.70 -11.47 -7.59
C LEU A 73 -9.65 -11.16 -6.43
N SER A 74 -10.53 -12.09 -6.05
CA SER A 74 -11.43 -11.88 -4.91
C SER A 74 -10.73 -11.95 -3.55
N VAL A 75 -9.81 -12.90 -3.35
CA VAL A 75 -9.12 -13.12 -2.07
C VAL A 75 -8.02 -12.09 -1.85
N PHE A 76 -7.30 -11.74 -2.91
CA PHE A 76 -6.20 -10.78 -2.85
C PHE A 76 -6.62 -9.35 -3.22
N GLY A 77 -7.72 -9.17 -3.95
CA GLY A 77 -8.35 -7.88 -4.23
C GLY A 77 -9.38 -7.45 -3.19
N ARG A 78 -9.57 -8.20 -2.08
CA ARG A 78 -10.35 -7.77 -0.90
C ARG A 78 -9.87 -6.47 -0.24
N THR A 79 -8.74 -5.91 -0.67
CA THR A 79 -8.28 -4.56 -0.31
C THR A 79 -8.77 -3.48 -1.27
N SER A 80 -9.45 -3.83 -2.36
CA SER A 80 -10.06 -2.91 -3.32
C SER A 80 -11.56 -2.83 -3.09
N VAL A 81 -12.06 -1.60 -2.95
CA VAL A 81 -13.49 -1.29 -2.79
C VAL A 81 -14.26 -1.52 -4.10
N ALA A 82 -13.56 -1.88 -5.18
CA ALA A 82 -14.04 -1.78 -6.54
C ALA A 82 -14.69 -3.04 -7.11
N ALA A 83 -14.15 -4.22 -6.80
CA ALA A 83 -14.56 -5.47 -7.40
C ALA A 83 -15.00 -6.47 -6.33
N ARG A 84 -16.25 -6.93 -6.41
CA ARG A 84 -16.78 -7.98 -5.54
C ARG A 84 -17.13 -9.19 -6.38
N CYS A 85 -16.50 -10.33 -6.09
CA CYS A 85 -16.87 -11.58 -6.73
C CYS A 85 -18.09 -12.18 -6.01
N ASP A 86 -19.10 -12.56 -6.77
CA ASP A 86 -20.24 -13.33 -6.28
C ASP A 86 -19.94 -14.83 -6.48
N PHE A 87 -19.79 -15.54 -5.38
CA PHE A 87 -19.37 -16.96 -5.36
C PHE A 87 -20.49 -17.92 -5.78
N ASP A 88 -21.76 -17.49 -5.67
CA ASP A 88 -22.89 -18.31 -6.07
C ASP A 88 -23.13 -18.21 -7.57
N THR A 89 -23.06 -16.99 -8.11
CA THR A 89 -23.32 -16.73 -9.53
C THR A 89 -22.07 -16.79 -10.41
N HIS A 90 -20.88 -16.91 -9.82
CA HIS A 90 -19.62 -16.96 -10.56
C HIS A 90 -19.53 -15.73 -11.49
N GLN A 91 -19.80 -14.55 -10.94
CA GLN A 91 -19.72 -13.29 -11.67
C GLN A 91 -18.94 -12.27 -10.86
N LEU A 92 -18.04 -11.55 -11.52
CA LEU A 92 -17.44 -10.35 -10.95
C LEU A 92 -18.45 -9.21 -11.07
N ARG A 93 -18.92 -8.73 -9.92
CA ARG A 93 -19.75 -7.52 -9.85
C ARG A 93 -18.86 -6.38 -9.39
N LEU A 94 -18.73 -5.33 -10.19
CA LEU A 94 -18.21 -4.08 -9.68
C LEU A 94 -19.18 -3.55 -8.62
N ALA A 95 -18.65 -3.04 -7.50
CA ALA A 95 -19.47 -2.37 -6.50
C ALA A 95 -19.95 -1.03 -7.09
N SER A 96 -21.08 -1.08 -7.79
CA SER A 96 -21.57 -0.05 -8.71
C SER A 96 -21.82 1.34 -8.11
N ARG A 97 -21.86 1.49 -6.78
CA ARG A 97 -22.14 2.80 -6.15
C ARG A 97 -20.94 3.75 -6.13
N CYS A 98 -19.71 3.23 -6.17
CA CYS A 98 -18.51 4.07 -6.24
C CYS A 98 -18.11 4.40 -7.70
N PHE A 99 -18.62 3.64 -8.67
CA PHE A 99 -18.20 3.70 -10.08
C PHE A 99 -19.19 4.41 -11.02
N ALA A 100 -20.28 4.97 -10.48
CA ALA A 100 -21.29 5.70 -11.27
C ALA A 100 -20.85 7.12 -11.70
N PHE A 101 -19.76 7.66 -11.16
CA PHE A 101 -19.13 8.90 -11.63
C PHE A 101 -17.96 8.56 -12.55
N GLY A 102 -17.95 9.10 -13.77
CA GLY A 102 -17.00 8.77 -14.84
C GLY A 102 -15.55 8.61 -14.36
N SER A 103 -14.91 7.52 -14.79
CA SER A 103 -13.61 7.05 -14.27
C SER A 103 -12.48 8.09 -14.34
N GLY A 104 -12.55 9.02 -15.30
CA GLY A 104 -11.57 10.09 -15.46
C GLY A 104 -11.65 11.18 -14.36
N SER A 105 -12.84 11.71 -14.06
CA SER A 105 -12.97 12.87 -13.16
C SER A 105 -12.71 12.52 -11.71
N ARG A 106 -13.13 11.32 -11.27
CA ARG A 106 -12.87 10.83 -9.90
C ARG A 106 -11.39 10.50 -9.70
N SER A 107 -10.76 9.87 -10.68
CA SER A 107 -9.32 9.56 -10.64
C SER A 107 -8.47 10.84 -10.58
N VAL A 108 -8.84 11.86 -11.36
CA VAL A 108 -8.21 13.18 -11.31
C VAL A 108 -8.44 13.87 -9.96
N ALA A 109 -9.66 13.82 -9.41
CA ALA A 109 -9.96 14.41 -8.11
C ALA A 109 -9.17 13.74 -6.96
N ILE A 110 -9.13 12.40 -6.92
CA ILE A 110 -8.36 11.65 -5.92
C ILE A 110 -6.86 11.92 -6.07
N SER A 111 -6.36 11.95 -7.31
CA SER A 111 -4.94 12.28 -7.59
C SER A 111 -4.58 13.70 -7.15
N LEU A 112 -5.45 14.68 -7.42
CA LEU A 112 -5.27 16.06 -6.97
C LEU A 112 -5.27 16.15 -5.45
N VAL A 113 -6.20 15.47 -4.77
CA VAL A 113 -6.28 15.44 -3.31
C VAL A 113 -5.03 14.78 -2.72
N SER A 114 -4.60 13.62 -3.25
CA SER A 114 -3.34 12.97 -2.88
C SER A 114 -2.14 13.91 -3.04
N PHE A 115 -2.05 14.61 -4.17
CA PHE A 115 -0.96 15.53 -4.45
C PHE A 115 -0.95 16.72 -3.48
N ILE A 116 -2.12 17.30 -3.20
CA ILE A 116 -2.25 18.39 -2.22
C ILE A 116 -1.78 17.92 -0.84
N PHE A 117 -2.24 16.74 -0.38
CA PHE A 117 -1.82 16.20 0.92
C PHE A 117 -0.32 15.90 0.98
N LEU A 118 0.28 15.38 -0.10
CA LEU A 118 1.71 15.14 -0.18
C LEU A 118 2.52 16.43 -0.11
N VAL A 119 2.20 17.43 -0.94
CA VAL A 119 2.93 18.69 -1.00
C VAL A 119 2.76 19.48 0.30
N LEU A 120 1.52 19.57 0.81
CA LEU A 120 1.23 20.25 2.07
C LEU A 120 1.91 19.56 3.24
N GLY A 121 1.85 18.23 3.31
CA GLY A 121 2.52 17.44 4.34
C GLY A 121 4.03 17.66 4.33
N MET A 122 4.66 17.62 3.15
CA MET A 122 6.10 17.89 3.00
C MET A 122 6.47 19.32 3.42
N ALA A 123 5.68 20.32 3.03
CA ALA A 123 5.90 21.72 3.40
C ALA A 123 5.79 21.94 4.92
N ILE A 124 4.76 21.36 5.56
CA ILE A 124 4.59 21.44 7.02
C ILE A 124 5.72 20.71 7.74
N THR A 125 6.14 19.55 7.25
CA THR A 125 7.25 18.78 7.83
C THR A 125 8.54 19.59 7.76
N PHE A 126 8.82 20.22 6.62
CA PHE A 126 9.97 21.10 6.44
C PHE A 126 9.91 22.33 7.36
N ALA A 127 8.75 22.97 7.49
CA ALA A 127 8.56 24.09 8.42
C ALA A 127 8.81 23.66 9.88
N GLY A 128 8.34 22.48 10.29
CA GLY A 128 8.62 21.92 11.62
C GLY A 128 10.11 21.70 11.86
N PHE A 129 10.84 21.17 10.88
CA PHE A 129 12.30 21.04 10.94
C PHE A 129 13.02 22.38 11.10
N VAL A 130 12.59 23.42 10.37
CA VAL A 130 13.16 24.77 10.48
C VAL A 130 12.93 25.34 11.88
N LEU A 131 11.73 25.20 12.44
CA LEU A 131 11.41 25.65 13.81
C LEU A 131 12.28 24.93 14.85
N MET A 132 12.41 23.60 14.73
CA MET A 132 13.28 22.82 15.62
C MET A 132 14.75 23.24 15.50
N TYR A 133 15.26 23.41 14.28
CA TYR A 133 16.63 23.86 14.04
C TYR A 133 16.87 25.24 14.65
N TRP A 134 15.93 26.17 14.50
CA TRP A 134 16.03 27.49 15.09
C TRP A 134 16.04 27.45 16.62
N ALA A 135 15.16 26.65 17.24
CA ALA A 135 15.16 26.45 18.69
C ALA A 135 16.48 25.84 19.20
N VAL A 136 17.00 24.81 18.53
CA VAL A 136 18.29 24.19 18.89
C VAL A 136 19.44 25.17 18.70
N SER A 137 19.45 25.93 17.62
CA SER A 137 20.48 26.95 17.35
C SER A 137 20.49 28.02 18.43
N GLN A 138 19.32 28.48 18.91
CA GLN A 138 19.25 29.42 20.02
C GLN A 138 19.85 28.82 21.30
N VAL A 139 19.47 27.59 21.66
CA VAL A 139 20.00 26.91 22.86
C VAL A 139 21.51 26.68 22.76
N TYR A 140 22.01 26.35 21.58
CA TYR A 140 23.43 26.04 21.35
C TYR A 140 24.31 27.28 21.29
N LEU A 141 23.87 28.36 20.61
CA LEU A 141 24.64 29.59 20.45
C LEU A 141 24.57 30.50 21.67
N ALA A 142 23.38 30.64 22.28
CA ALA A 142 23.21 31.50 23.44
C ALA A 142 23.52 30.82 24.76
N GLY A 143 23.68 29.48 24.79
CA GLY A 143 23.86 28.73 26.02
C GLY A 143 22.58 28.65 26.86
N GLY A 144 22.10 27.44 27.17
CA GLY A 144 20.83 27.25 27.89
C GLY A 144 20.72 28.00 29.24
N TYR A 145 21.85 28.24 29.91
CA TYR A 145 21.90 29.00 31.16
C TYR A 145 21.73 30.52 30.95
N GLU A 146 22.25 31.05 29.84
CA GLU A 146 22.17 32.48 29.49
C GLU A 146 20.77 32.86 29.02
N ILE A 147 20.07 31.97 28.31
CA ILE A 147 18.67 32.14 27.92
C ILE A 147 17.76 32.26 29.16
N LEU A 148 17.98 31.42 30.18
CA LEU A 148 17.21 31.47 31.42
C LEU A 148 17.52 32.75 32.23
N LYS A 149 18.73 33.28 32.09
CA LYS A 149 19.20 34.48 32.79
C LYS A 149 18.65 35.77 32.18
N GLU A 150 18.40 35.79 30.86
CA GLU A 150 17.73 36.89 30.18
C GLU A 150 16.23 36.99 30.52
N GLY A 151 15.59 35.88 30.89
CA GLY A 151 14.23 35.87 31.43
C GLY A 151 13.48 34.56 31.18
N ILE A 152 12.57 34.21 32.10
CA ILE A 152 11.74 32.99 32.01
C ILE A 152 10.90 32.97 30.73
N GLU A 153 10.43 34.13 30.27
CA GLU A 153 9.63 34.28 29.05
C GLU A 153 10.37 33.77 27.81
N LYS A 154 11.66 34.08 27.67
CA LYS A 154 12.49 33.63 26.54
C LYS A 154 12.70 32.12 26.55
N GLY A 155 12.83 31.53 27.75
CA GLY A 155 12.88 30.07 27.90
C GLY A 155 11.57 29.39 27.50
N ILE A 156 10.43 29.98 27.87
CA ILE A 156 9.10 29.48 27.47
C ILE A 156 8.93 29.57 25.95
N ASP A 157 9.34 30.68 25.33
CA ASP A 157 9.25 30.86 23.87
C ASP A 157 10.06 29.81 23.11
N VAL A 158 11.32 29.56 23.51
CA VAL A 158 12.16 28.53 22.86
C VAL A 158 11.54 27.15 23.00
N PHE A 159 10.95 26.84 24.16
CA PHE A 159 10.26 25.56 24.38
C PHE A 159 8.96 25.45 23.57
N ALA A 160 8.16 26.53 23.50
CA ALA A 160 6.94 26.60 22.71
C ALA A 160 7.23 26.44 21.21
N VAL A 161 8.27 27.11 20.70
CA VAL A 161 8.72 26.98 19.31
C VAL A 161 9.23 25.58 19.01
N GLY A 162 10.03 24.98 19.90
CA GLY A 162 10.53 23.62 19.72
C GLY A 162 9.41 22.58 19.71
N SER A 163 8.47 22.68 20.66
CA SER A 163 7.29 21.79 20.73
C SER A 163 6.33 21.97 19.56
N ALA A 164 6.10 23.21 19.10
CA ALA A 164 5.34 23.49 17.89
C ALA A 164 6.02 22.90 16.65
N GLY A 165 7.36 22.95 16.58
CA GLY A 165 8.15 22.30 15.54
C GLY A 165 7.93 20.78 15.50
N ILE A 166 8.01 20.11 16.64
CA ILE A 166 7.75 18.66 16.74
C ILE A 166 6.31 18.33 16.30
N ALA A 167 5.32 19.08 16.80
CA ALA A 167 3.92 18.87 16.44
C ALA A 167 3.68 19.04 14.93
N ALA A 168 4.28 20.08 14.33
CA ALA A 168 4.23 20.30 12.88
C ALA A 168 4.87 19.15 12.10
N THR A 169 6.04 18.65 12.52
CA THR A 169 6.70 17.52 11.85
C THR A 169 5.85 16.24 11.90
N VAL A 170 5.26 15.91 13.05
CA VAL A 170 4.38 14.74 13.20
C VAL A 170 3.13 14.87 12.34
N PHE A 171 2.49 16.04 12.36
CA PHE A 171 1.29 16.30 11.58
C PHE A 171 1.56 16.31 10.07
N GLY A 172 2.66 16.94 9.64
CA GLY A 172 3.11 16.93 8.25
C GLY A 172 3.38 15.52 7.74
N ALA A 173 4.08 14.69 8.53
CA ALA A 173 4.34 13.29 8.20
C ALA A 173 3.04 12.47 8.08
N PHE A 174 2.05 12.72 8.94
CA PHE A 174 0.73 12.09 8.84
C PHE A 174 0.03 12.45 7.52
N LEU A 175 0.02 13.73 7.12
CA LEU A 175 -0.57 14.16 5.85
C LEU A 175 0.15 13.58 4.63
N THR A 176 1.49 13.49 4.67
CA THR A 176 2.26 12.83 3.61
C THR A 176 1.90 11.34 3.52
N TYR A 177 1.77 10.65 4.67
CA TYR A 177 1.36 9.25 4.70
C TYR A 177 -0.04 9.04 4.13
N THR A 178 -1.02 9.87 4.50
CA THR A 178 -2.39 9.75 3.96
C THR A 178 -2.46 10.05 2.47
N GLY A 179 -1.73 11.07 1.99
CA GLY A 179 -1.63 11.39 0.56
C GLY A 179 -1.00 10.24 -0.25
N TRP A 180 0.02 9.59 0.31
CA TRP A 180 0.69 8.42 -0.27
C TRP A 180 -0.22 7.19 -0.29
N ASP A 181 -0.93 6.90 0.80
CA ASP A 181 -1.85 5.78 0.90
C ASP A 181 -3.01 5.93 -0.11
N LEU A 182 -3.55 7.14 -0.25
CA LEU A 182 -4.59 7.46 -1.22
C LEU A 182 -4.11 7.29 -2.67
N ALA A 183 -2.84 7.61 -2.95
CA ALA A 183 -2.24 7.41 -4.27
C ALA A 183 -2.05 5.91 -4.60
N ASN A 184 -1.59 5.12 -3.62
CA ASN A 184 -1.44 3.67 -3.78
C ASN A 184 -2.79 2.96 -3.93
N ALA A 185 -3.80 3.42 -3.20
CA ALA A 185 -5.16 2.91 -3.33
C ALA A 185 -5.66 3.10 -4.77
N LEU A 186 -5.48 4.30 -5.35
CA LEU A 186 -5.83 4.59 -6.73
C LEU A 186 -5.07 3.70 -7.73
N GLU A 187 -3.76 3.52 -7.54
CA GLU A 187 -2.96 2.64 -8.41
C GLU A 187 -3.45 1.18 -8.34
N SER A 188 -3.81 0.72 -7.14
CA SER A 188 -4.36 -0.62 -6.94
C SER A 188 -5.72 -0.78 -7.63
N GLU A 189 -6.59 0.23 -7.56
CA GLU A 189 -7.90 0.24 -8.23
C GLU A 189 -7.77 0.22 -9.75
N VAL A 190 -6.85 1.02 -10.32
CA VAL A 190 -6.58 1.02 -11.78
C VAL A 190 -6.09 -0.34 -12.26
N LYS A 191 -5.22 -1.01 -11.48
CA LYS A 191 -4.75 -2.36 -11.81
C LYS A 191 -5.88 -3.39 -11.76
N VAL A 192 -6.77 -3.30 -10.77
CA VAL A 192 -7.96 -4.17 -10.66
C VAL A 192 -8.87 -3.99 -11.88
N LEU A 193 -9.10 -2.74 -12.31
CA LEU A 193 -9.99 -2.42 -13.43
C LEU A 193 -9.46 -2.93 -14.77
N LYS A 194 -8.19 -2.65 -15.09
CA LYS A 194 -7.55 -3.16 -16.32
C LYS A 194 -7.63 -4.68 -16.42
N LEU A 195 -7.51 -5.35 -15.29
CA LEU A 195 -7.57 -6.80 -15.23
C LEU A 195 -8.98 -7.35 -15.37
N TYR A 196 -9.99 -6.64 -14.85
CA TYR A 196 -11.38 -6.97 -15.11
C TYR A 196 -11.70 -6.87 -16.61
N GLU A 197 -11.18 -5.84 -17.29
CA GLU A 197 -11.31 -5.68 -18.75
C GLU A 197 -10.57 -6.80 -19.51
N GLU A 198 -9.35 -7.17 -19.10
CA GLU A 198 -8.60 -8.29 -19.71
C GLU A 198 -9.27 -9.65 -19.51
N LEU A 199 -9.93 -9.87 -18.36
CA LEU A 199 -10.63 -11.12 -18.03
C LEU A 199 -12.03 -11.21 -18.64
N ASN A 200 -12.63 -10.08 -19.06
CA ASN A 200 -13.91 -10.02 -19.76
C ASN A 200 -13.78 -9.24 -21.08
N PRO A 201 -13.03 -9.76 -22.08
CA PRO A 201 -12.88 -9.10 -23.37
C PRO A 201 -14.19 -9.18 -24.16
N GLY A 202 -15.07 -8.19 -23.99
CA GLY A 202 -16.34 -8.10 -24.72
C GLY A 202 -17.55 -7.59 -23.95
N SER A 203 -17.41 -7.17 -22.69
CA SER A 203 -18.45 -6.42 -21.96
C SER A 203 -18.42 -4.93 -22.24
#